data_AF-A0A355H7N8-F1
#
_entry.id   AF-A0A355H7N8-F1
#
_cell.length_a   1.000
_cell.length_b   1.000
_cell.length_c   1.000
_cell.angle_alpha   90.00
_cell.angle_beta   90.00
_cell.angle_gamma   90.00
#
_symmetry.space_group_name_H-M   'P 1'
#
loop_
_entity.id
_entity.type
_entity.pdbx_description
1 polymer ?
#
loop_
_entity_poly.entity_id
_entity_poly.type
_entity_poly.pdbx_seq_one_letter_code
_entity_poly.pdbx_strand_id
1 'polypeptide(L)'
;MKIRQNPSALNTLRHASNHFSKVKGGIARLSSGVKINTGADGPASLIASERLRGNIVGLKQVYNNVSSSVSLMQTAEGALNEVSDLLIKIKQLTIHAMNEATNSSDMLTADQAEIEDLLGTIDRISQNTEFGGKRLLDGSMGAHGTTVGDSLRFVSAEATTSATPEQGWKVDIHQIATRARKSGTVVIDVNNIRNGLQILLNEGGRSISLNTS
;
A
#
# COMPACT_ATOMS: atom_id res chain seq x y z
N MET A 1 -4.47 12.92 -86.80
CA MET A 1 -5.40 13.28 -85.71
C MET A 1 -6.54 12.25 -85.72
N LYS A 2 -6.67 11.38 -84.70
CA LYS A 2 -7.71 10.33 -84.65
C LYS A 2 -8.93 10.87 -83.90
N ILE A 3 -10.09 10.93 -84.56
CA ILE A 3 -11.35 11.50 -84.03
C ILE A 3 -11.97 10.65 -82.89
N ARG A 4 -11.59 9.37 -82.77
CA ARG A 4 -12.19 8.43 -81.81
C ARG A 4 -11.68 8.56 -80.37
N GLN A 5 -10.57 9.25 -80.15
CA GLN A 5 -9.97 9.39 -78.81
C GLN A 5 -9.51 10.83 -78.63
N ASN A 6 -9.99 11.49 -77.58
CA ASN A 6 -9.58 12.85 -77.22
C ASN A 6 -8.65 12.80 -76.00
N PRO A 7 -7.33 12.64 -76.21
CA PRO A 7 -6.36 12.54 -75.11
C PRO A 7 -6.27 13.83 -74.29
N SER A 8 -6.52 15.00 -74.89
CA SER A 8 -6.54 16.28 -74.17
C SER A 8 -7.71 16.35 -73.19
N ALA A 9 -8.92 15.98 -73.62
CA ALA A 9 -10.08 15.91 -72.73
C ALA A 9 -9.89 14.87 -71.62
N LEU A 10 -9.29 13.71 -71.92
CA LEU A 10 -8.97 12.69 -70.92
C LEU A 10 -7.93 13.19 -69.90
N ASN A 11 -6.95 13.98 -70.34
CA ASN A 11 -5.98 14.59 -69.44
C ASN A 11 -6.65 15.64 -68.53
N THR A 12 -7.49 16.51 -69.10
CA THR A 12 -8.28 17.49 -68.33
C THR A 12 -9.19 16.81 -67.31
N LEU A 13 -9.84 15.69 -67.67
CA LEU A 13 -10.66 14.90 -66.75
C LEU A 13 -9.85 14.31 -65.60
N ARG A 14 -8.65 13.78 -65.87
CA ARG A 14 -7.72 13.30 -64.82
C ARG A 14 -7.31 14.44 -63.87
N HIS A 15 -6.97 15.62 -64.40
CA HIS A 15 -6.65 16.77 -63.57
C HIS A 15 -7.85 17.24 -62.72
N ALA A 16 -9.05 17.33 -63.32
CA ALA A 16 -10.27 17.68 -62.60
C ALA A 16 -10.57 16.69 -61.47
N SER A 17 -10.47 15.39 -61.73
CA SER A 17 -10.64 14.33 -60.71
C SER A 17 -9.65 14.47 -59.55
N ASN A 18 -8.38 14.79 -59.86
CA ASN A 18 -7.37 15.05 -58.83
C ASN A 18 -7.68 16.31 -58.01
N HIS A 19 -8.19 17.37 -58.64
CA HIS A 19 -8.63 18.58 -57.95
C HIS A 19 -9.82 18.32 -57.03
N PHE A 20 -10.85 17.60 -57.50
CA PHE A 20 -11.99 17.21 -56.67
C PHE A 20 -11.56 16.38 -55.45
N SER A 21 -10.60 15.46 -55.63
CA SER A 21 -10.06 14.66 -54.53
C SER A 21 -9.34 15.52 -53.47
N LYS A 22 -8.57 16.52 -53.89
CA LYS A 22 -7.91 17.48 -52.98
C LYS A 22 -8.91 18.35 -52.23
N VAL A 23 -9.93 18.87 -52.92
CA VAL A 23 -10.99 19.68 -52.30
C VAL A 23 -11.77 18.85 -51.27
N LYS A 24 -12.11 17.60 -51.60
CA LYS A 24 -12.78 16.67 -50.67
C LYS A 24 -11.92 16.42 -49.42
N GLY A 25 -10.60 16.25 -49.58
CA GLY A 25 -9.68 16.13 -48.45
C GLY A 25 -9.63 17.39 -47.58
N GLY A 26 -9.61 18.58 -48.19
CA GLY A 26 -9.67 19.86 -47.49
C GLY A 26 -10.96 20.03 -46.70
N ILE A 27 -12.11 19.70 -47.29
CA ILE A 27 -13.42 19.72 -46.62
C ILE A 27 -13.42 18.75 -45.42
N ALA A 28 -12.86 17.55 -45.57
CA ALA A 28 -12.79 16.58 -44.47
C ALA A 28 -11.92 17.08 -43.30
N ARG A 29 -10.81 17.78 -43.58
CA ARG A 29 -9.97 18.41 -42.54
C ARG A 29 -10.66 19.59 -41.87
N LEU A 30 -11.37 20.43 -42.64
CA LEU A 30 -12.16 21.54 -42.09
C LEU A 30 -13.29 21.01 -41.19
N SER A 31 -13.99 19.97 -41.63
CA SER A 31 -15.09 19.36 -40.88
C SER A 31 -14.63 18.62 -39.62
N SER A 32 -13.42 18.05 -39.61
CA SER A 32 -12.86 17.35 -38.45
C SER A 32 -12.02 18.24 -37.54
N GLY A 33 -11.64 19.43 -38.00
CA GLY A 33 -10.76 20.35 -37.27
C GLY A 33 -9.32 19.86 -37.10
N VAL A 34 -8.95 18.72 -37.68
CA VAL A 34 -7.62 18.11 -37.54
C VAL A 34 -6.84 18.14 -38.86
N LYS A 35 -5.56 18.49 -38.76
CA LYS A 35 -4.66 18.55 -39.92
C LYS A 35 -4.35 17.17 -40.50
N ILE A 36 -4.33 16.13 -39.68
CA ILE A 36 -4.02 14.74 -40.06
C ILE A 36 -5.27 13.91 -39.79
N ASN A 37 -5.97 13.49 -40.84
CA ASN A 37 -7.23 12.75 -40.74
C ASN A 37 -7.10 11.30 -41.25
N THR A 38 -6.10 11.01 -42.10
CA THR A 38 -5.90 9.67 -42.66
C THR A 38 -4.44 9.24 -42.56
N GLY A 39 -4.19 7.93 -42.42
CA GLY A 39 -2.84 7.37 -42.39
C GLY A 39 -2.03 7.59 -43.66
N ALA A 40 -2.69 7.94 -44.77
CA ALA A 40 -2.07 8.30 -46.04
C ALA A 40 -1.38 9.68 -46.02
N ASP A 41 -1.80 10.59 -45.13
CA ASP A 41 -1.23 11.94 -45.01
C ASP A 41 0.12 11.97 -44.26
N GLY A 42 0.44 10.89 -43.52
CA GLY A 42 1.66 10.77 -42.71
C GLY A 42 1.50 9.75 -41.59
N PRO A 43 1.84 8.46 -41.81
CA PRO A 43 1.57 7.40 -40.84
C PRO A 43 2.31 7.61 -39.51
N ALA A 44 3.56 8.11 -39.54
CA ALA A 44 4.32 8.41 -38.34
C ALA A 44 3.69 9.53 -37.49
N SER A 45 3.20 10.60 -38.13
CA SER A 45 2.58 11.73 -37.44
C SER A 45 1.19 11.39 -36.89
N LEU A 46 0.46 10.50 -37.58
CA LEU A 46 -0.79 9.93 -37.07
C LEU A 46 -0.54 9.05 -35.84
N ILE A 47 0.46 8.16 -35.88
CA ILE A 47 0.83 7.30 -34.74
C ILE A 47 1.24 8.16 -33.52
N ALA A 48 2.06 9.19 -33.73
CA ALA A 48 2.45 10.09 -32.65
C ALA A 48 1.24 10.82 -32.04
N SER A 49 0.32 11.29 -32.89
CA SER A 49 -0.90 11.97 -32.45
C SER A 49 -1.84 11.03 -31.68
N GLU A 50 -1.97 9.77 -32.10
CA GLU A 50 -2.79 8.78 -31.41
C GLU A 50 -2.17 8.36 -30.07
N ARG A 51 -0.83 8.24 -29.99
CA ARG A 51 -0.13 8.06 -28.71
C ARG A 51 -0.40 9.21 -27.75
N LEU A 52 -0.35 10.46 -28.23
CA LEU A 52 -0.67 11.63 -27.40
C LEU A 52 -2.13 11.64 -26.97
N ARG A 53 -3.08 11.27 -27.85
CA ARG A 53 -4.50 11.10 -27.46
C ARG A 53 -4.67 10.03 -26.39
N GLY A 54 -4.02 8.87 -26.54
CA GLY A 54 -3.99 7.82 -25.53
C GLY A 54 -3.45 8.32 -24.20
N ASN A 55 -2.34 9.08 -24.22
CA ASN A 55 -1.78 9.69 -23.03
C ASN A 55 -2.74 10.71 -22.38
N ILE A 56 -3.42 11.55 -23.16
CA ILE A 56 -4.40 12.52 -22.64
C ILE A 56 -5.56 11.79 -21.94
N VAL A 57 -6.10 10.73 -22.56
CA VAL A 57 -7.16 9.93 -21.96
C VAL A 57 -6.67 9.25 -20.68
N GLY A 58 -5.46 8.69 -20.70
CA GLY A 58 -4.82 8.11 -19.52
C GLY A 58 -4.62 9.12 -18.38
N LEU A 59 -4.07 10.29 -18.68
CA LEU A 59 -3.87 11.37 -17.71
C LEU A 59 -5.20 11.88 -17.13
N LYS A 60 -6.26 11.96 -17.94
CA LYS A 60 -7.60 12.32 -17.45
C LYS A 60 -8.12 11.31 -16.43
N GLN A 61 -7.89 10.02 -16.66
CA GLN A 61 -8.24 8.98 -15.68
C GLN A 61 -7.38 9.07 -14.43
N VAL A 62 -6.07 9.30 -14.57
CA VAL A 62 -5.17 9.52 -13.43
C VAL A 62 -5.63 10.71 -12.58
N TYR A 63 -6.01 11.83 -13.23
CA TYR A 63 -6.53 13.00 -12.54
C TYR A 63 -7.77 12.67 -11.70
N ASN A 64 -8.73 11.95 -12.28
CA ASN A 64 -9.94 11.52 -11.56
C ASN A 64 -9.57 10.61 -10.37
N ASN A 65 -8.65 9.65 -10.57
CA ASN A 65 -8.20 8.75 -9.50
C ASN A 65 -7.49 9.51 -8.37
N VAL A 66 -6.65 10.50 -8.71
CA VAL A 66 -5.98 11.37 -7.72
C VAL A 66 -7.02 12.20 -6.97
N SER A 67 -8.00 12.78 -7.66
CA SER A 67 -9.08 13.54 -7.02
C SER A 67 -9.84 12.68 -6.01
N SER A 68 -10.20 11.45 -6.36
CA SER A 68 -10.84 10.53 -5.41
C SER A 68 -9.93 10.13 -4.25
N SER A 69 -8.62 10.00 -4.50
CA SER A 69 -7.63 9.72 -3.44
C SER A 69 -7.51 10.89 -2.47
N VAL A 70 -7.57 12.14 -2.96
CA VAL A 70 -7.62 13.34 -2.11
C VAL A 70 -8.88 13.35 -1.25
N SER A 71 -10.05 13.06 -1.84
CA SER A 71 -11.29 12.98 -1.07
C SER A 71 -11.24 11.90 0.01
N LEU A 72 -10.67 10.73 -0.29
CA LEU A 72 -10.44 9.68 0.70
C LEU A 72 -9.55 10.17 1.85
N MET A 73 -8.42 10.82 1.53
CA MET A 73 -7.50 11.36 2.54
C MET A 73 -8.17 12.42 3.41
N GLN A 74 -8.99 13.30 2.83
CA GLN A 74 -9.73 14.32 3.57
C GLN A 74 -10.75 13.70 4.54
N THR A 75 -11.43 12.63 4.15
CA THR A 75 -12.33 11.90 5.05
C THR A 75 -11.54 11.28 6.22
N ALA A 76 -10.39 10.67 5.93
CA ALA A 76 -9.53 10.12 6.98
C ALA A 76 -8.98 11.23 7.91
N GLU A 77 -8.53 12.36 7.36
CA GLU A 77 -8.01 13.50 8.12
C GLU A 77 -9.10 14.11 9.02
N GLY A 78 -10.32 14.28 8.53
CA GLY A 78 -11.44 14.75 9.32
C GLY A 78 -11.74 13.85 10.52
N ALA A 79 -11.74 12.53 10.32
CA ALA A 79 -11.92 11.56 11.39
C ALA A 79 -10.75 11.57 12.40
N LEU A 80 -9.51 11.72 11.93
CA LEU A 80 -8.33 11.81 12.79
C LEU A 80 -8.30 13.10 13.62
N ASN A 81 -8.82 14.22 13.08
CA ASN A 81 -8.97 15.46 13.85
C ASN A 81 -9.94 15.26 15.02
N GLU A 82 -11.08 14.59 14.82
CA GLU A 82 -12.01 14.26 15.90
C GLU A 82 -11.33 13.36 16.95
N VAL A 83 -10.58 12.35 16.54
CA VAL A 83 -9.81 11.49 17.46
C VAL A 83 -8.78 12.33 18.25
N SER A 84 -8.10 13.26 17.61
CA SER A 84 -7.15 14.16 18.28
C SER A 84 -7.83 15.01 19.37
N ASP A 85 -9.00 15.58 19.08
CA ASP A 85 -9.76 16.38 20.05
C ASP A 85 -10.24 15.54 21.24
N LEU A 86 -10.66 14.29 21.01
CA LEU A 86 -11.01 13.35 22.07
C LEU A 86 -9.81 12.99 22.94
N LEU A 87 -8.63 12.77 22.35
CA LEU A 87 -7.40 12.50 23.10
C LEU A 87 -6.96 13.69 23.96
N ILE A 88 -7.18 14.93 23.48
CA ILE A 88 -6.92 16.14 24.28
C ILE A 88 -7.87 16.18 25.49
N LYS A 89 -9.14 15.82 25.34
CA LYS A 89 -10.09 15.71 26.47
C LYS A 89 -9.66 14.63 27.47
N ILE A 90 -9.26 13.45 27.00
CA ILE A 90 -8.73 12.38 27.87
C ILE A 90 -7.52 12.90 28.66
N LYS A 91 -6.61 13.64 28.02
CA LYS A 91 -5.46 14.25 28.69
C LYS A 91 -5.91 15.28 29.75
N GLN A 92 -6.91 16.09 29.46
CA GLN A 92 -7.47 17.04 30.42
C GLN A 92 -8.05 16.32 31.65
N LEU A 93 -8.85 15.27 31.44
CA LEU A 93 -9.40 14.45 32.53
C LEU A 93 -8.30 13.76 33.33
N THR A 94 -7.24 13.28 32.68
CA THR A 94 -6.09 12.69 33.36
C THR A 94 -5.38 13.71 34.27
N ILE A 95 -5.16 14.94 33.78
CA ILE A 95 -4.56 16.01 34.60
C ILE A 95 -5.49 16.42 35.73
N HIS A 96 -6.80 16.45 35.47
CA HIS A 96 -7.81 16.71 36.48
C HIS A 96 -7.71 15.66 37.59
N ALA A 97 -7.77 14.37 37.25
CA ALA A 97 -7.66 13.24 38.17
C ALA A 97 -6.38 13.27 39.02
N MET A 98 -5.25 13.70 38.46
CA MET A 98 -3.97 13.86 39.17
C MET A 98 -3.98 14.93 40.28
N ASN A 99 -5.00 15.80 40.34
CA ASN A 99 -5.14 16.78 41.41
C ASN A 99 -5.72 16.16 42.70
N GLU A 100 -4.92 15.31 43.34
CA GLU A 100 -5.26 14.55 44.56
C GLU A 100 -5.64 15.43 45.75
N ALA A 101 -5.20 16.69 45.77
CA ALA A 101 -5.52 17.62 46.86
C ALA A 101 -6.98 18.11 46.83
N THR A 102 -7.64 18.07 45.66
CA THR A 102 -9.00 18.61 45.48
C THR A 102 -10.03 17.57 45.09
N ASN A 103 -9.63 16.42 44.57
CA ASN A 103 -10.56 15.42 44.06
C ASN A 103 -11.00 14.40 45.11
N SER A 104 -12.29 14.11 45.11
CA SER A 104 -12.85 12.98 45.87
C SER A 104 -12.75 11.67 45.08
N SER A 105 -12.88 10.54 45.79
CA SER A 105 -13.01 9.20 45.21
C SER A 105 -14.10 9.11 44.14
N ASP A 106 -15.24 9.76 44.37
CA ASP A 106 -16.36 9.73 43.43
C ASP A 106 -16.06 10.52 42.16
N MET A 107 -15.33 11.64 42.27
CA MET A 107 -14.87 12.42 41.11
C MET A 107 -13.86 11.64 40.27
N LEU A 108 -12.91 10.95 40.91
CA LEU A 108 -11.96 10.06 40.23
C LEU A 108 -12.67 8.93 39.47
N THR A 109 -13.72 8.37 40.06
CA THR A 109 -14.52 7.31 39.41
C THR A 109 -15.32 7.86 38.23
N ALA A 110 -15.86 9.07 38.34
CA ALA A 110 -16.55 9.74 37.24
C ALA A 110 -15.60 10.09 36.08
N ASP A 111 -14.42 10.63 36.37
CA ASP A 111 -13.39 10.93 35.37
C ASP A 111 -12.96 9.66 34.62
N GLN A 112 -12.79 8.54 35.32
CA GLN A 112 -12.47 7.25 34.71
C GLN A 112 -13.59 6.76 33.77
N ALA A 113 -14.86 6.87 34.19
CA ALA A 113 -15.99 6.49 33.35
C ALA A 113 -16.08 7.36 32.08
N GLU A 114 -15.78 8.66 32.18
CA GLU A 114 -15.74 9.54 31.02
C GLU A 114 -14.58 9.19 30.07
N ILE A 115 -13.39 8.86 30.60
CA ILE A 115 -12.27 8.39 29.79
C ILE A 115 -12.65 7.11 29.03
N GLU A 116 -13.33 6.17 29.66
CA GLU A 116 -13.79 4.93 29.01
C GLU A 116 -14.78 5.18 27.87
N ASP A 117 -15.72 6.10 28.05
CA ASP A 117 -16.66 6.50 26.99
C ASP A 117 -15.95 7.20 25.81
N LEU A 118 -14.98 8.07 26.11
CA LEU A 118 -14.16 8.72 25.08
C LEU A 118 -13.33 7.69 24.30
N LEU A 119 -12.73 6.71 24.98
CA LEU A 119 -12.02 5.61 24.32
C LEU A 119 -12.95 4.75 23.45
N GLY A 120 -14.15 4.42 23.93
CA GLY A 120 -15.16 3.72 23.14
C GLY A 120 -15.60 4.53 21.91
N THR A 121 -15.68 5.85 22.04
CA THR A 121 -15.97 6.74 20.91
C THR A 121 -14.84 6.75 19.87
N ILE A 122 -13.56 6.76 20.30
CA ILE A 122 -12.42 6.66 19.39
C ILE A 122 -12.45 5.34 18.61
N ASP A 123 -12.72 4.22 19.29
CA ASP A 123 -12.85 2.91 18.63
C ASP A 123 -14.00 2.90 17.60
N ARG A 124 -15.15 3.48 17.95
CA ARG A 124 -16.28 3.64 17.04
C ARG A 124 -15.93 4.50 15.81
N ILE A 125 -15.16 5.57 15.97
CA ILE A 125 -14.70 6.40 14.84
C ILE A 125 -13.78 5.58 13.94
N SER A 126 -12.83 4.83 14.52
CA SER A 126 -11.93 3.95 13.76
C SER A 126 -12.69 2.92 12.92
N GLN A 127 -13.70 2.27 13.50
CA GLN A 127 -14.46 1.19 12.84
C GLN A 127 -15.48 1.69 11.79
N ASN A 128 -16.02 2.89 11.98
CA ASN A 128 -17.08 3.43 11.12
C ASN A 128 -16.59 4.44 10.07
N THR A 129 -15.33 4.86 10.11
CA THR A 129 -14.78 5.77 9.10
C THR A 129 -14.57 5.01 7.79
N GLU A 130 -15.42 5.30 6.80
CA GLU A 130 -15.40 4.66 5.49
C GLU A 130 -15.42 5.66 4.32
N PHE A 131 -14.85 5.24 3.20
CA PHE A 131 -14.96 5.94 1.91
C PHE A 131 -15.20 4.93 0.79
N GLY A 132 -16.29 5.09 0.05
CA GLY A 132 -16.65 4.18 -1.04
C GLY A 132 -16.81 2.72 -0.60
N GLY A 133 -17.27 2.49 0.64
CA GLY A 133 -17.46 1.15 1.23
C GLY A 133 -16.18 0.48 1.74
N LYS A 134 -15.05 1.21 1.78
CA LYS A 134 -13.80 0.74 2.38
C LYS A 134 -13.54 1.46 3.70
N ARG A 135 -13.26 0.68 4.75
CA ARG A 135 -12.83 1.22 6.04
C ARG A 135 -11.42 1.77 5.93
N LEU A 136 -11.17 2.92 6.56
CA LEU A 136 -9.92 3.65 6.41
C LEU A 136 -9.00 3.54 7.63
N LEU A 137 -9.56 3.43 8.83
CA LEU A 137 -8.83 3.60 10.10
C LEU A 137 -8.81 2.35 10.99
N ASP A 138 -9.30 1.21 10.49
CA ASP A 138 -9.36 -0.07 11.23
C ASP A 138 -8.12 -0.96 11.05
N GLY A 139 -7.12 -0.48 10.29
CA GLY A 139 -5.91 -1.23 9.97
C GLY A 139 -6.06 -2.26 8.84
N SER A 140 -7.27 -2.46 8.29
CA SER A 140 -7.52 -3.41 7.18
C SER A 140 -6.87 -2.99 5.85
N MET A 141 -6.53 -1.71 5.72
CA MET A 141 -5.78 -1.18 4.58
C MET A 141 -4.25 -1.31 4.76
N GLY A 142 -3.79 -1.89 5.87
CA GLY A 142 -2.38 -2.17 6.12
C GLY A 142 -1.84 -3.31 5.23
N ALA A 143 -0.52 -3.50 5.25
CA ALA A 143 0.10 -4.61 4.54
C ALA A 143 -0.25 -5.94 5.22
N HIS A 144 -1.05 -6.76 4.53
CA HIS A 144 -1.41 -8.11 4.96
C HIS A 144 -0.67 -9.15 4.13
N GLY A 145 -0.11 -10.17 4.78
CA GLY A 145 0.49 -11.32 4.12
C GLY A 145 -0.28 -12.60 4.41
N THR A 146 -0.51 -13.39 3.37
CA THR A 146 -0.99 -14.76 3.50
C THR A 146 0.21 -15.71 3.43
N THR A 147 0.27 -16.69 4.33
CA THR A 147 1.28 -17.75 4.30
C THR A 147 0.66 -19.01 3.71
N VAL A 148 1.35 -19.63 2.75
CA VAL A 148 0.95 -20.92 2.16
C VAL A 148 2.00 -21.97 2.55
N GLY A 149 1.64 -22.89 3.44
CA GLY A 149 2.50 -23.98 3.90
C GLY A 149 2.39 -24.25 5.41
N ASP A 150 2.67 -25.49 5.82
CA ASP A 150 2.63 -25.89 7.23
C ASP A 150 3.71 -25.18 8.05
N SER A 151 3.33 -24.67 9.22
CA SER A 151 4.21 -23.97 10.19
C SER A 151 4.76 -22.61 9.75
N LEU A 152 4.16 -21.94 8.76
CA LEU A 152 4.52 -20.58 8.37
C LEU A 152 3.61 -19.54 9.03
N ARG A 153 4.20 -18.54 9.69
CA ARG A 153 3.48 -17.42 10.34
C ARG A 153 3.87 -16.10 9.67
N PHE A 154 2.88 -15.31 9.29
CA PHE A 154 3.11 -13.91 8.89
C PHE A 154 3.67 -13.12 10.07
N VAL A 155 4.86 -12.52 9.90
CA VAL A 155 5.53 -11.75 10.96
C VAL A 155 5.23 -10.26 10.81
N SER A 156 5.51 -9.69 9.64
CA SER A 156 5.18 -8.31 9.28
C SER A 156 5.39 -8.10 7.78
N ALA A 157 4.75 -7.06 7.25
CA ALA A 157 5.08 -6.49 5.95
C ALA A 157 5.01 -4.96 6.08
N GLU A 158 5.97 -4.28 5.49
CA GLU A 158 5.90 -2.84 5.27
C GLU A 158 5.26 -2.55 3.92
N ALA A 159 4.75 -1.33 3.70
CA ALA A 159 4.17 -0.92 2.42
C ALA A 159 5.14 -1.06 1.23
N THR A 160 6.44 -1.13 1.50
CA THR A 160 7.54 -1.31 0.53
C THR A 160 7.98 -2.77 0.36
N THR A 161 7.43 -3.70 1.16
CA THR A 161 7.83 -5.11 1.12
C THR A 161 7.39 -5.74 -0.19
N SER A 162 8.35 -6.24 -0.96
CA SER A 162 8.06 -6.95 -2.20
C SER A 162 7.33 -8.25 -1.91
N ALA A 163 6.29 -8.53 -2.69
CA ALA A 163 5.53 -9.78 -2.58
C ALA A 163 6.48 -10.98 -2.70
N THR A 164 6.36 -11.93 -1.78
CA THR A 164 7.15 -13.16 -1.84
C THR A 164 6.64 -14.00 -3.01
N PRO A 165 7.50 -14.53 -3.89
CA PRO A 165 7.08 -15.47 -4.93
C PRO A 165 6.36 -16.68 -4.30
N GLU A 166 5.39 -17.28 -5.00
CA GLU A 166 4.62 -18.44 -4.48
C GLU A 166 5.50 -19.61 -4.03
N GLN A 167 6.72 -19.71 -4.56
CA GLN A 167 7.69 -20.78 -4.24
C GLN A 167 8.61 -20.43 -3.05
N GLY A 168 8.45 -19.25 -2.46
CA GLY A 168 9.33 -18.74 -1.40
C GLY A 168 10.73 -18.37 -1.91
N TRP A 169 11.53 -17.75 -1.03
CA TRP A 169 12.97 -17.62 -1.27
C TRP A 169 13.65 -18.93 -0.87
N LYS A 170 14.63 -19.39 -1.65
CA LYS A 170 15.48 -20.51 -1.23
C LYS A 170 16.23 -20.11 0.04
N VAL A 171 15.85 -20.69 1.16
CA VAL A 171 16.60 -20.59 2.42
C VAL A 171 17.69 -21.66 2.36
N ASP A 172 18.91 -21.25 2.01
CA ASP A 172 20.07 -22.13 2.05
C ASP A 172 20.57 -22.25 3.50
N ILE A 173 20.13 -23.30 4.18
CA ILE A 173 20.57 -23.60 5.55
C ILE A 173 21.99 -24.16 5.47
N HIS A 174 22.99 -23.29 5.63
CA HIS A 174 24.41 -23.68 5.58
C HIS A 174 24.86 -24.52 6.78
N GLN A 175 24.08 -24.52 7.87
CA GLN A 175 24.38 -25.30 9.05
C GLN A 175 23.09 -25.74 9.74
N ILE A 176 22.91 -27.06 9.85
CA ILE A 176 21.87 -27.64 10.71
C ILE A 176 22.11 -27.22 12.16
N ALA A 177 21.06 -26.76 12.83
CA ALA A 177 21.10 -26.40 14.25
C ALA A 177 21.64 -27.60 15.06
N THR A 178 22.89 -27.51 15.49
CA THR A 178 23.53 -28.58 16.26
C THR A 178 23.24 -28.31 17.74
N ARG A 179 22.70 -29.30 18.46
CA ARG A 179 22.43 -29.16 19.90
C ARG A 179 23.72 -28.74 20.62
N ALA A 180 23.64 -27.65 21.40
CA ALA A 180 24.74 -27.20 22.24
C ALA A 180 25.11 -28.33 23.22
N ARG A 181 26.40 -28.70 23.25
CA ARG A 181 26.93 -29.73 24.14
C ARG A 181 28.13 -29.17 24.88
N LYS A 182 28.04 -29.11 26.20
CA LYS A 182 29.09 -28.62 27.09
C LYS A 182 29.49 -29.77 28.01
N SER A 183 30.72 -30.24 27.88
CA SER A 183 31.30 -31.25 28.77
C SER A 183 31.98 -30.52 29.94
N GLY A 184 31.65 -30.92 31.18
CA GLY A 184 32.36 -30.43 32.36
C GLY A 184 33.79 -30.96 32.41
N THR A 185 34.71 -30.17 32.96
CA THR A 185 36.15 -30.50 33.07
C THR A 185 36.49 -31.28 34.34
N VAL A 186 35.55 -31.43 35.27
CA VAL A 186 35.76 -32.09 36.56
C VAL A 186 35.31 -33.54 36.48
N VAL A 187 36.22 -34.46 36.79
CA VAL A 187 35.92 -35.91 36.87
C VAL A 187 35.11 -36.18 38.14
N ILE A 188 34.07 -37.01 38.02
CA ILE A 188 33.24 -37.41 39.16
C ILE A 188 34.03 -38.47 39.96
N ASP A 189 34.35 -38.17 41.22
CA ASP A 189 34.98 -39.08 42.18
C ASP A 189 34.10 -39.23 43.43
N VAL A 190 34.28 -40.30 44.20
CA VAL A 190 33.47 -40.67 45.40
C VAL A 190 33.49 -39.56 46.45
N ASN A 191 34.56 -38.77 46.50
CA ASN A 191 34.68 -37.60 47.38
C ASN A 191 33.82 -36.40 46.94
N ASN A 192 33.51 -36.29 45.64
CA ASN A 192 32.80 -35.16 45.04
C ASN A 192 31.27 -35.39 44.97
N ILE A 193 30.80 -36.64 45.14
CA ILE A 193 29.37 -36.99 45.14
C ILE A 193 28.71 -36.63 46.49
N ARG A 194 29.46 -36.68 47.60
CA ARG A 194 28.92 -36.44 48.96
C ARG A 194 28.48 -35.01 49.22
N ASN A 195 29.02 -34.03 48.49
CA ASN A 195 28.78 -32.60 48.73
C ASN A 195 27.66 -32.02 47.84
N GLY A 196 27.03 -32.84 47.00
CA GLY A 196 26.05 -32.40 46.02
C GLY A 196 26.72 -31.78 44.79
N LEU A 197 26.25 -32.16 43.59
CA LEU A 197 26.72 -31.57 42.34
C LEU A 197 25.87 -30.33 42.02
N GLN A 198 26.51 -29.17 41.92
CA GLN A 198 25.91 -27.95 41.39
C GLN A 198 26.45 -27.67 39.98
N ILE A 199 25.61 -27.80 38.96
CA ILE A 199 25.95 -27.43 37.58
C ILE A 199 25.33 -26.07 37.28
N LEU A 200 26.18 -25.08 36.98
CA LEU A 200 25.76 -23.75 36.54
C LEU A 200 25.99 -23.63 35.02
N LEU A 201 24.90 -23.54 34.28
CA LEU A 201 24.93 -23.20 32.85
C LEU A 201 24.55 -21.72 32.71
N ASN A 202 25.46 -20.92 32.15
CA ASN A 202 25.20 -19.53 31.80
C ASN A 202 25.30 -19.40 30.28
N GLU A 203 24.20 -19.00 29.64
CA GLU A 203 24.13 -18.70 28.21
C GLU A 203 23.29 -17.43 28.00
N GLY A 204 23.84 -16.45 27.29
CA GLY A 204 23.10 -15.23 26.90
C GLY A 204 22.55 -14.41 28.08
N GLY A 205 23.17 -14.45 29.26
CA GLY A 205 22.72 -13.69 30.43
C GLY A 205 21.63 -14.38 31.27
N ARG A 206 21.27 -15.63 30.93
CA ARG A 206 20.39 -16.48 31.76
C ARG A 206 21.19 -17.64 32.34
N SER A 207 21.03 -17.83 33.65
CA SER A 207 21.69 -18.89 34.42
C SER A 207 20.68 -19.95 34.84
N ILE A 208 20.95 -21.22 34.54
CA ILE A 208 20.26 -22.37 35.11
C ILE A 208 21.21 -23.08 36.07
N SER A 209 20.75 -23.28 37.30
CA SER A 209 21.41 -24.12 38.29
C SER A 209 20.68 -25.45 38.41
N LEU A 210 21.41 -26.54 38.19
CA LEU A 210 20.94 -27.89 38.48
C LEU A 210 21.67 -28.33 39.75
N ASN A 211 20.91 -28.55 40.83
CA ASN A 211 21.42 -29.11 42.08
C ASN A 211 20.89 -30.53 42.23
N THR A 212 21.76 -31.44 42.65
CA THR A 212 21.44 -32.87 42.83
C THR A 212 21.39 -33.29 44.31
N SER A 213 21.36 -32.31 45.22
CA SER A 213 21.09 -32.53 46.66
C SER A 213 19.79 -33.28 46.91
#